data_AF-A0A2P5MZ31-F1
#
_entry.id   AF-A0A2P5MZ31-F1
#
_cell.length_a   1.000
_cell.length_b   1.000
_cell.length_c   1.000
_cell.angle_alpha   90.00
_cell.angle_beta   90.00
_cell.angle_gamma   90.00
#
_symmetry.space_group_name_H-M   'P 1'
#
loop_
_entity.id
_entity.type
_entity.pdbx_description
1 polymer ?
#
loop_
_entity_poly.entity_id
_entity_poly.type
_entity_poly.pdbx_seq_one_letter_code
_entity_poly.pdbx_strand_id
1 'polypeptide(L)'
;MMRFNTAVRSEAGILETNKVLRNTYLLLSMTLLFSAGMAAVAMALDLPHPGLIITLVGYFGLLFLTGKFSNSALGIVFVFALTGFMGLTLGPVLNMYVKAFSNGHELILTALGGTGVIFLGLSAYALTTRKDFSFMAGFLMVGVLVAFLAGLGALLFSIPALSLAVSAMFILLMSGMILYQTSEIIHGGETNYIMATVSLYVSLYNLFTSLLQLLGVFGGDD
;
A
#
# COMPACT_ATOMS: atom_id res chain seq x y z
N MET A 1 -31.61 34.08 17.20
CA MET A 1 -30.14 34.29 17.13
C MET A 1 -29.48 32.93 16.93
N MET A 2 -29.17 32.59 15.67
CA MET A 2 -28.58 31.30 15.30
C MET A 2 -27.08 31.40 15.58
N ARG A 3 -26.59 30.67 16.59
CA ARG A 3 -25.16 30.59 16.88
C ARG A 3 -24.49 29.81 15.77
N PHE A 4 -23.72 30.49 14.93
CA PHE A 4 -22.72 29.86 14.09
C PHE A 4 -21.67 29.22 15.01
N ASN A 5 -21.87 27.95 15.35
CA ASN A 5 -20.81 27.10 15.87
C ASN A 5 -19.96 26.64 14.67
N THR A 6 -19.25 27.59 14.04
CA THR A 6 -18.02 27.25 13.35
C THR A 6 -17.06 26.81 14.44
N ALA A 7 -16.95 25.50 14.67
CA ALA A 7 -15.89 24.94 15.49
C ALA A 7 -14.57 25.36 14.85
N VAL A 8 -13.99 26.48 15.32
CA VAL A 8 -12.62 26.86 15.01
C VAL A 8 -11.79 25.69 15.49
N ARG A 9 -11.24 24.92 14.53
CA ARG A 9 -10.35 23.80 14.82
C ARG A 9 -9.25 24.36 15.72
N SER A 10 -9.14 23.86 16.95
CA SER A 10 -8.19 24.41 17.92
C SER A 10 -6.78 24.33 17.32
N GLU A 11 -5.95 25.33 17.61
CA GLU A 11 -4.54 25.33 17.15
C GLU A 11 -3.84 24.02 17.54
N ALA A 12 -4.16 23.48 18.72
CA ALA A 12 -3.72 22.17 19.18
C ALA A 12 -4.12 21.02 18.23
N GLY A 13 -5.36 20.98 17.74
CA GLY A 13 -5.82 19.95 16.79
C GLY A 13 -5.14 20.05 15.42
N ILE A 14 -4.80 21.27 14.97
CA ILE A 14 -4.04 21.48 13.74
C ILE A 14 -2.59 20.99 13.92
N LEU A 15 -1.96 21.28 15.06
CA LEU A 15 -0.60 20.84 15.37
C LEU A 15 -0.49 19.31 15.42
N GLU A 16 -1.43 18.63 16.07
CA GLU A 16 -1.46 17.16 16.13
C GLU A 16 -1.67 16.54 14.74
N THR A 17 -2.58 17.09 13.92
CA THR A 17 -2.79 16.64 12.54
C THR A 17 -1.49 16.71 11.71
N ASN A 18 -0.77 17.84 11.77
CA ASN A 18 0.48 18.01 11.04
C ASN A 18 1.58 17.05 11.53
N LYS A 19 1.61 16.78 12.84
CA LYS A 19 2.55 15.83 13.44
C LYS A 19 2.29 14.40 12.95
N VAL A 20 1.02 13.97 12.92
CA VAL A 20 0.64 12.65 12.39
C VAL A 20 1.03 12.56 10.92
N LEU A 21 0.65 13.55 10.09
CA LEU A 21 1.04 13.58 8.67
C LEU A 21 2.56 13.44 8.50
N ARG A 22 3.35 14.31 9.13
CA ARG A 22 4.81 14.27 9.00
C ARG A 22 5.38 12.91 9.40
N ASN A 23 4.95 12.37 10.54
CA ASN A 23 5.46 11.10 11.05
C ASN A 23 5.05 9.92 10.17
N THR A 24 3.82 9.94 9.63
CA THR A 24 3.34 8.92 8.70
C THR A 24 4.18 8.90 7.43
N TYR A 25 4.40 10.04 6.77
CA TYR A 25 5.17 10.07 5.52
C TYR A 25 6.65 9.74 5.75
N LEU A 26 7.23 10.15 6.88
CA LEU A 26 8.59 9.76 7.27
C LEU A 26 8.70 8.25 7.50
N LEU A 27 7.82 7.66 8.32
CA LEU A 27 7.84 6.21 8.56
C LEU A 27 7.56 5.44 7.28
N LEU A 28 6.60 5.88 6.47
CA LEU A 28 6.27 5.28 5.18
C LEU A 28 7.48 5.25 4.24
N SER A 29 8.14 6.39 4.01
CA SER A 29 9.33 6.44 3.15
C SER A 29 10.46 5.53 3.64
N MET A 30 10.74 5.51 4.95
CA MET A 30 11.74 4.61 5.52
C MET A 30 11.38 3.14 5.32
N THR A 31 10.10 2.78 5.51
CA THR A 31 9.62 1.40 5.35
C THR A 31 9.58 0.94 3.91
N LEU A 32 9.30 1.84 2.94
CA LEU A 32 9.39 1.56 1.51
C LEU A 32 10.84 1.32 1.08
N LEU A 33 11.77 2.17 1.50
CA LEU A 33 13.20 1.99 1.23
C LEU A 33 13.72 0.67 1.83
N PHE A 34 13.33 0.38 3.07
CA PHE A 34 13.66 -0.89 3.72
C PHE A 34 13.08 -2.08 2.95
N SER A 35 11.79 -2.04 2.59
CA SER A 35 11.12 -3.08 1.81
C SER A 35 11.80 -3.30 0.45
N ALA A 36 12.20 -2.23 -0.25
CA ALA A 36 12.93 -2.31 -1.50
C ALA A 36 14.32 -2.94 -1.32
N GLY A 37 15.05 -2.56 -0.26
CA GLY A 37 16.32 -3.19 0.11
C GLY A 37 16.17 -4.67 0.41
N MET A 38 15.13 -5.06 1.16
CA MET A 38 14.84 -6.46 1.45
C MET A 38 14.46 -7.26 0.19
N ALA A 39 13.69 -6.66 -0.72
CA ALA A 39 13.40 -7.27 -2.02
C ALA A 39 14.68 -7.49 -2.85
N ALA A 40 15.57 -6.50 -2.89
CA ALA A 40 16.86 -6.61 -3.58
C ALA A 40 17.76 -7.70 -2.98
N VAL A 41 17.80 -7.81 -1.63
CA VAL A 41 18.52 -8.91 -0.95
C VAL A 41 17.92 -10.27 -1.32
N ALA A 42 16.60 -10.40 -1.32
CA ALA A 42 15.93 -11.64 -1.71
C ALA A 42 16.18 -12.01 -3.18
N MET A 43 16.22 -11.01 -4.07
CA MET A 43 16.58 -11.20 -5.48
C MET A 43 18.03 -11.67 -5.64
N ALA A 44 18.98 -11.01 -4.95
CA ALA A 44 20.40 -11.31 -5.03
C ALA A 44 20.77 -12.69 -4.46
N LEU A 45 20.04 -13.15 -3.42
CA LEU A 45 20.22 -14.46 -2.82
C LEU A 45 19.40 -15.57 -3.52
N ASP A 46 18.66 -15.23 -4.58
CA ASP A 46 17.69 -16.10 -5.28
C ASP A 46 16.85 -16.95 -4.31
N LEU A 47 16.29 -16.29 -3.29
CA LEU A 47 15.53 -16.99 -2.25
C LEU A 47 14.31 -17.70 -2.87
N PRO A 48 14.01 -18.94 -2.46
CA PRO A 48 12.80 -19.61 -2.91
C PRO A 48 11.58 -18.88 -2.36
N HIS A 49 10.47 -18.91 -3.11
CA HIS A 49 9.20 -18.38 -2.62
C HIS A 49 8.81 -19.06 -1.30
N PRO A 50 8.71 -18.31 -0.18
CA PRO A 50 8.08 -18.86 1.01
C PRO A 50 6.63 -19.16 0.62
N GLY A 51 6.20 -20.42 0.72
CA GLY A 51 4.91 -20.86 0.17
C GLY A 51 3.72 -20.01 0.64
N LEU A 52 2.60 -20.07 -0.10
CA LEU A 52 1.39 -19.26 0.13
C LEU A 52 0.90 -19.23 1.59
N ILE A 53 1.01 -20.34 2.31
CA ILE A 53 0.57 -20.41 3.71
C ILE A 53 1.49 -19.59 4.62
N ILE A 54 2.81 -19.65 4.41
CA ILE A 54 3.79 -18.90 5.20
C ILE A 54 3.64 -17.40 4.94
N THR A 55 3.43 -17.00 3.68
CA THR A 55 3.23 -15.59 3.33
C THR A 55 1.94 -15.05 3.91
N LEU A 56 0.83 -15.78 3.82
CA LEU A 56 -0.44 -15.36 4.42
C LEU A 56 -0.38 -15.29 5.95
N VAL A 57 0.14 -16.33 6.61
CA VAL A 57 0.25 -16.36 8.08
C VAL A 57 1.22 -15.29 8.58
N GLY A 58 2.36 -15.13 7.91
CA GLY A 58 3.33 -14.08 8.24
C GLY A 58 2.75 -12.68 8.06
N TYR A 59 2.08 -12.43 6.93
CA TYR A 59 1.44 -11.15 6.63
C TYR A 59 0.35 -10.80 7.66
N PHE A 60 -0.65 -11.67 7.84
CA PHE A 60 -1.76 -11.41 8.78
C PHE A 60 -1.29 -11.41 10.23
N GLY A 61 -0.33 -12.27 10.59
CA GLY A 61 0.26 -12.30 11.92
C GLY A 61 1.00 -11.01 12.27
N LEU A 62 1.85 -10.52 11.36
CA LEU A 62 2.57 -9.25 11.55
C LEU A 62 1.63 -8.05 11.48
N LEU A 63 0.60 -8.08 10.63
CA LEU A 63 -0.42 -7.03 10.57
C LEU A 63 -1.18 -6.92 11.89
N PHE A 64 -1.59 -8.05 12.46
CA PHE A 64 -2.24 -8.10 13.77
C PHE A 64 -1.32 -7.60 14.89
N LEU A 65 -0.05 -8.03 14.92
CA LEU A 65 0.92 -7.58 15.91
C LEU A 65 1.15 -6.06 15.79
N THR A 66 1.27 -5.53 14.59
CA THR A 66 1.44 -4.09 14.36
C THR A 66 0.24 -3.31 14.87
N GLY A 67 -0.98 -3.79 14.60
CA GLY A 67 -2.20 -3.20 15.14
C GLY A 67 -2.25 -3.23 16.67
N LYS A 68 -1.89 -4.37 17.28
CA LYS A 68 -1.86 -4.56 18.73
C LYS A 68 -0.84 -3.66 19.44
N PHE A 69 0.32 -3.45 18.84
CA PHE A 69 1.41 -2.64 19.42
C PHE A 69 1.50 -1.22 18.85
N SER A 70 0.48 -0.79 18.10
CA SER A 70 0.42 0.53 17.44
C SER A 70 0.54 1.72 18.40
N ASN A 71 0.22 1.54 19.68
CA ASN A 71 0.33 2.58 20.71
C ASN A 71 1.66 2.54 21.50
N SER A 72 2.64 1.75 21.05
CA SER A 72 3.94 1.56 21.70
C SER A 72 5.10 1.71 20.71
N ALA A 73 6.31 1.97 21.21
CA ALA A 73 7.54 2.01 20.41
C ALA A 73 7.79 0.69 19.65
N LEU A 74 7.30 -0.43 20.21
CA LEU A 74 7.33 -1.74 19.53
C LEU A 74 6.54 -1.75 18.23
N GLY A 75 5.51 -0.90 18.08
CA GLY A 75 4.75 -0.79 16.84
C GLY A 75 5.63 -0.45 15.65
N ILE A 76 6.62 0.45 15.82
CA ILE A 76 7.58 0.79 14.75
C ILE A 76 8.36 -0.44 14.32
N VAL A 77 8.85 -1.25 15.27
CA VAL A 77 9.60 -2.49 14.97
C VAL A 77 8.72 -3.46 14.18
N PHE A 78 7.45 -3.62 14.56
CA PHE A 78 6.53 -4.49 13.83
C PHE A 78 6.16 -3.95 12.44
N VAL A 79 6.07 -2.63 12.25
CA VAL A 79 5.92 -2.05 10.90
C VAL A 79 7.10 -2.43 10.03
N PHE A 80 8.34 -2.23 10.48
CA PHE A 80 9.52 -2.64 9.72
C PHE A 80 9.57 -4.14 9.50
N ALA A 81 9.19 -4.96 10.49
CA ALA A 81 9.12 -6.40 10.32
C ALA A 81 8.10 -6.80 9.25
N LEU A 82 6.91 -6.18 9.26
CA LEU A 82 5.87 -6.38 8.26
C LEU A 82 6.35 -5.98 6.87
N THR A 83 6.87 -4.75 6.70
CA THR A 83 7.29 -4.25 5.38
C THR A 83 8.54 -4.96 4.87
N GLY A 84 9.47 -5.33 5.75
CA GLY A 84 10.63 -6.15 5.41
C GLY A 84 10.25 -7.55 4.98
N PHE A 85 9.31 -8.18 5.71
CA PHE A 85 8.77 -9.49 5.32
C PHE A 85 8.09 -9.42 3.96
N MET A 86 7.24 -8.42 3.73
CA MET A 86 6.60 -8.23 2.43
C MET A 86 7.61 -7.99 1.31
N GLY A 87 8.63 -7.17 1.55
CA GLY A 87 9.74 -6.97 0.61
C GLY A 87 10.50 -8.27 0.30
N LEU A 88 10.85 -9.06 1.32
CA LEU A 88 11.48 -10.37 1.16
C LEU A 88 10.63 -11.32 0.32
N THR A 89 9.32 -11.37 0.56
CA THR A 89 8.41 -12.25 -0.19
C THR A 89 8.18 -11.80 -1.62
N LEU A 90 8.38 -10.50 -1.88
CA LEU A 90 8.24 -9.90 -3.20
C LEU A 90 9.49 -10.12 -4.06
N GLY A 91 10.69 -10.23 -3.47
CA GLY A 91 11.93 -10.47 -4.22
C GLY A 91 11.89 -11.66 -5.19
N PRO A 92 11.43 -12.86 -4.76
CA PRO A 92 11.29 -14.00 -5.67
C PRO A 92 10.26 -13.74 -6.78
N VAL A 93 9.19 -12.97 -6.51
CA VAL A 93 8.23 -12.54 -7.54
C VAL A 93 8.95 -11.67 -8.57
N LEU A 94 9.77 -10.72 -8.14
CA LEU A 94 10.55 -9.88 -9.05
C LEU A 94 11.55 -10.70 -9.87
N ASN A 95 12.22 -11.68 -9.28
CA ASN A 95 13.11 -12.59 -10.01
C ASN A 95 12.35 -13.38 -11.09
N MET A 96 11.09 -13.76 -10.85
CA MET A 96 10.26 -14.38 -11.87
C MET A 96 10.06 -13.45 -13.08
N TYR A 97 9.76 -12.15 -12.87
CA TYR A 97 9.64 -11.18 -13.96
C TYR A 97 10.95 -10.96 -14.71
N VAL A 98 12.07 -10.85 -13.99
CA VAL A 98 13.40 -10.71 -14.58
C VAL A 98 13.82 -11.94 -15.40
N LYS A 99 13.43 -13.14 -14.96
CA LYS A 99 13.72 -14.40 -15.66
C LYS A 99 12.75 -14.65 -16.83
N ALA A 100 11.52 -14.14 -16.75
CA ALA A 100 10.49 -14.35 -17.75
C ALA A 100 10.57 -13.37 -18.93
N PHE A 101 11.00 -12.13 -18.69
CA PHE A 101 11.02 -11.07 -19.71
C PHE A 101 12.42 -10.48 -19.87
N SER A 102 12.84 -10.24 -21.10
CA SER A 102 14.13 -9.62 -21.42
C SER A 102 14.26 -8.20 -20.84
N ASN A 103 13.14 -7.47 -20.77
CA ASN A 103 13.01 -6.14 -20.17
C ASN A 103 12.49 -6.14 -18.72
N GLY A 104 12.56 -7.28 -18.01
CA GLY A 104 11.98 -7.43 -16.67
C GLY A 104 12.43 -6.38 -15.63
N HIS A 105 13.69 -5.94 -15.66
CA HIS A 105 14.17 -4.86 -14.79
C HIS A 105 13.50 -3.52 -15.07
N GLU A 106 13.28 -3.20 -16.35
CA GLU A 106 12.61 -1.97 -16.76
C GLU A 106 11.13 -1.97 -16.35
N LEU A 107 10.46 -3.11 -16.46
CA LEU A 107 9.07 -3.28 -15.99
C LEU A 107 8.94 -2.99 -14.49
N ILE A 108 9.87 -3.50 -13.67
CA ILE A 108 9.89 -3.27 -12.22
C ILE A 108 10.09 -1.79 -11.91
N LEU A 109 11.08 -1.15 -12.55
CA LEU A 109 11.37 0.28 -12.35
C LEU A 109 10.20 1.15 -12.81
N THR A 110 9.54 0.79 -13.92
CA THR A 110 8.37 1.50 -14.45
C THR A 110 7.17 1.36 -13.52
N ALA A 111 6.92 0.15 -13.01
CA ALA A 111 5.85 -0.10 -12.03
C ALA A 111 6.10 0.68 -10.72
N LEU A 112 7.34 0.69 -10.23
CA LEU A 112 7.75 1.43 -9.03
C LEU A 112 7.57 2.95 -9.24
N GLY A 113 8.05 3.46 -10.38
CA GLY A 113 7.92 4.86 -10.76
C GLY A 113 6.46 5.29 -10.90
N GLY A 114 5.65 4.50 -11.60
CA GLY A 114 4.21 4.73 -11.76
C GLY A 114 3.47 4.75 -10.41
N THR A 115 3.79 3.81 -9.53
CA THR A 115 3.25 3.77 -8.17
C THR A 115 3.61 5.03 -7.38
N GLY A 116 4.88 5.46 -7.45
CA GLY A 116 5.36 6.68 -6.81
C GLY A 116 4.65 7.93 -7.33
N VAL A 117 4.48 8.06 -8.64
CA VAL A 117 3.77 9.19 -9.26
C VAL A 117 2.30 9.23 -8.84
N ILE A 118 1.61 8.09 -8.89
CA ILE A 118 0.20 8.00 -8.47
C ILE A 118 0.05 8.38 -6.99
N PHE A 119 0.89 7.81 -6.12
CA PHE A 119 0.85 8.10 -4.70
C PHE A 119 1.11 9.57 -4.40
N LEU A 120 2.22 10.12 -4.91
CA LEU A 120 2.56 11.52 -4.68
C LEU A 120 1.51 12.46 -5.26
N GLY A 121 1.00 12.17 -6.46
CA GLY A 121 -0.04 12.97 -7.11
C GLY A 121 -1.35 12.99 -6.33
N LEU A 122 -1.83 11.82 -5.91
CA LEU A 122 -3.08 11.69 -5.16
C LEU A 122 -2.96 12.23 -3.74
N SER A 123 -1.86 11.93 -3.04
CA SER A 123 -1.59 12.51 -1.73
C SER A 123 -1.47 14.03 -1.80
N ALA A 124 -0.75 14.58 -2.77
CA ALA A 124 -0.67 16.03 -2.96
C ALA A 124 -2.05 16.64 -3.26
N TYR A 125 -2.86 15.98 -4.09
CA TYR A 125 -4.23 16.43 -4.36
C TYR A 125 -5.08 16.45 -3.08
N ALA A 126 -5.05 15.41 -2.26
CA ALA A 126 -5.79 15.38 -0.99
C ALA A 126 -5.29 16.45 0.00
N LEU A 127 -3.96 16.62 0.12
CA LEU A 127 -3.32 17.60 1.00
C LEU A 127 -3.63 19.06 0.61
N THR A 128 -3.68 19.34 -0.69
CA THR A 128 -3.92 20.69 -1.22
C THR A 128 -5.39 21.05 -1.23
N THR A 129 -6.27 20.14 -1.69
CA THR A 129 -7.71 20.38 -1.76
C THR A 129 -8.38 20.31 -0.40
N ARG A 130 -7.82 19.54 0.55
CA ARG A 130 -8.41 19.25 1.87
C ARG A 130 -9.87 18.83 1.78
N LYS A 131 -10.24 18.13 0.69
CA LYS A 131 -11.59 17.59 0.52
C LYS A 131 -11.76 16.36 1.40
N ASP A 132 -12.90 16.29 2.07
CA ASP A 132 -13.31 15.11 2.83
C ASP A 132 -13.74 14.00 1.87
N PHE A 133 -13.04 12.85 1.93
CA PHE A 133 -13.31 11.65 1.12
C PHE A 133 -13.96 10.51 1.93
N SER A 134 -14.42 10.78 3.15
CA SER A 134 -15.10 9.78 4.01
C SER A 134 -16.30 9.12 3.34
N PHE A 135 -16.98 9.82 2.43
CA PHE A 135 -18.09 9.26 1.63
C PHE A 135 -17.68 8.04 0.78
N MET A 136 -16.40 7.88 0.45
CA MET A 136 -15.90 6.76 -0.34
C MET A 136 -15.61 5.51 0.51
N ALA A 137 -15.57 5.62 1.84
CA ALA A 137 -15.11 4.54 2.72
C ALA A 137 -15.91 3.24 2.52
N GLY A 138 -17.24 3.33 2.44
CA GLY A 138 -18.10 2.15 2.22
C GLY A 138 -17.87 1.50 0.85
N PHE A 139 -17.74 2.30 -0.20
CA PHE A 139 -17.46 1.80 -1.55
C PHE A 139 -16.08 1.13 -1.62
N LEU A 140 -15.05 1.75 -1.04
CA LEU A 140 -13.69 1.21 -1.02
C LEU A 140 -13.62 -0.10 -0.24
N MET A 141 -14.29 -0.20 0.91
CA MET A 141 -14.28 -1.44 1.70
C MET A 141 -14.94 -2.60 0.94
N VAL A 142 -16.12 -2.37 0.33
CA VAL A 142 -16.78 -3.40 -0.49
C VAL A 142 -15.92 -3.74 -1.72
N GLY A 143 -15.36 -2.73 -2.39
CA GLY A 143 -14.51 -2.92 -3.56
C GLY A 143 -13.28 -3.78 -3.26
N VAL A 144 -12.58 -3.51 -2.16
CA VAL A 144 -11.42 -4.32 -1.74
C VAL A 144 -11.83 -5.76 -1.42
N LEU A 145 -12.97 -5.96 -0.75
CA LEU A 145 -13.46 -7.31 -0.44
C LEU A 145 -13.80 -8.09 -1.72
N VAL A 146 -14.50 -7.47 -2.67
CA VAL A 146 -14.84 -8.08 -3.96
C VAL A 146 -13.59 -8.37 -4.77
N ALA A 147 -12.66 -7.41 -4.88
CA ALA A 147 -11.41 -7.60 -5.59
C ALA A 147 -10.54 -8.70 -4.98
N PHE A 148 -10.52 -8.81 -3.65
CA PHE A 148 -9.82 -9.87 -2.94
C PHE A 148 -10.42 -11.26 -3.24
N LEU A 149 -11.74 -11.41 -3.16
CA LEU A 149 -12.42 -12.66 -3.52
C LEU A 149 -12.23 -13.02 -5.00
N ALA A 150 -12.30 -12.03 -5.89
CA ALA A 150 -12.04 -12.22 -7.32
C ALA A 150 -10.59 -12.64 -7.58
N GLY A 151 -9.62 -12.07 -6.84
CA GLY A 151 -8.21 -12.47 -6.87
C GLY A 151 -7.98 -13.91 -6.41
N LEU A 152 -8.64 -14.34 -5.34
CA LEU A 152 -8.62 -15.74 -4.90
C LEU A 152 -9.21 -16.67 -5.97
N GLY A 153 -10.32 -16.27 -6.60
CA GLY A 153 -10.89 -17.01 -7.73
C GLY A 153 -9.93 -17.09 -8.92
N ALA A 154 -9.24 -16.00 -9.28
CA ALA A 154 -8.26 -15.97 -10.35
C ALA A 154 -7.10 -16.95 -10.10
N LEU A 155 -6.65 -17.07 -8.85
CA LEU A 155 -5.60 -18.02 -8.46
C LEU A 155 -6.09 -19.47 -8.51
N LEU A 156 -7.28 -19.78 -7.98
CA LEU A 156 -7.80 -21.15 -7.94
C LEU A 156 -8.15 -21.70 -9.32
N PHE A 157 -8.71 -20.87 -10.21
CA PHE A 157 -9.10 -21.27 -11.55
C PHE A 157 -8.03 -20.97 -12.61
N SER A 158 -6.93 -20.31 -12.24
CA SER A 158 -5.80 -19.96 -13.13
C SER A 158 -6.24 -19.25 -14.42
N ILE A 159 -7.21 -18.33 -14.34
CA ILE A 159 -7.77 -17.61 -15.50
C ILE A 159 -6.98 -16.31 -15.71
N PRO A 160 -6.14 -16.18 -16.77
CA PRO A 160 -5.26 -15.02 -16.94
C PRO A 160 -6.04 -13.71 -17.12
N ALA A 161 -7.14 -13.75 -17.88
CA ALA A 161 -8.00 -12.58 -18.11
C ALA A 161 -8.65 -12.07 -16.82
N LEU A 162 -9.03 -12.97 -15.90
CA LEU A 162 -9.59 -12.58 -14.60
C LEU A 162 -8.52 -11.93 -13.73
N SER A 163 -7.30 -12.46 -13.76
CA SER A 163 -6.16 -11.90 -13.03
C SER A 163 -5.86 -10.46 -13.46
N LEU A 164 -5.86 -10.18 -14.77
CA LEU A 164 -5.68 -8.82 -15.31
C LEU A 164 -6.81 -7.86 -14.90
N ALA A 165 -8.06 -8.32 -14.96
CA ALA A 165 -9.20 -7.51 -14.52
C ALA A 165 -9.09 -7.16 -13.03
N VAL A 166 -8.65 -8.11 -12.20
CA VAL A 166 -8.38 -7.89 -10.78
C VAL A 166 -7.26 -6.87 -10.58
N SER A 167 -6.15 -6.96 -11.31
CA SER A 167 -5.07 -5.97 -11.22
C SER A 167 -5.55 -4.56 -11.57
N ALA A 168 -6.30 -4.42 -12.67
CA ALA A 168 -6.86 -3.13 -13.07
C ALA A 168 -7.80 -2.55 -12.00
N MET A 169 -8.63 -3.41 -11.38
CA MET A 169 -9.51 -3.02 -10.28
C MET A 169 -8.70 -2.59 -9.05
N PHE A 170 -7.66 -3.34 -8.67
CA PHE A 170 -6.78 -2.98 -7.55
C PHE A 170 -6.07 -1.65 -7.78
N ILE A 171 -5.63 -1.32 -8.99
CA ILE A 171 -5.02 -0.02 -9.28
C ILE A 171 -5.98 1.12 -8.92
N LEU A 172 -7.24 1.03 -9.35
CA LEU A 172 -8.25 2.04 -9.05
C LEU A 172 -8.61 2.08 -7.57
N LEU A 173 -8.80 0.92 -6.94
CA LEU A 173 -9.14 0.83 -5.52
C LEU A 173 -8.01 1.34 -4.62
N MET A 174 -6.76 0.95 -4.89
CA MET A 174 -5.61 1.40 -4.10
C MET A 174 -5.35 2.90 -4.30
N SER A 175 -5.56 3.43 -5.51
CA SER A 175 -5.55 4.87 -5.76
C SER A 175 -6.61 5.60 -4.92
N GLY A 176 -7.85 5.09 -4.90
CA GLY A 176 -8.92 5.60 -4.05
C GLY A 176 -8.61 5.50 -2.55
N MET A 177 -7.99 4.41 -2.11
CA MET A 177 -7.55 4.22 -0.72
C MET A 177 -6.49 5.24 -0.33
N ILE A 178 -5.51 5.55 -1.18
CA ILE A 178 -4.49 6.58 -0.91
C ILE A 178 -5.16 7.95 -0.71
N LEU A 179 -6.10 8.33 -1.58
CA LEU A 179 -6.89 9.56 -1.42
C LEU A 179 -7.65 9.58 -0.10
N TYR A 180 -8.38 8.51 0.19
CA TYR A 180 -9.20 8.37 1.40
C TYR A 180 -8.33 8.43 2.67
N GLN A 181 -7.28 7.61 2.75
CA GLN A 181 -6.37 7.56 3.91
C GLN A 181 -5.65 8.89 4.11
N THR A 182 -5.17 9.53 3.04
CA THR A 182 -4.54 10.86 3.16
C THR A 182 -5.55 11.88 3.70
N SER A 183 -6.80 11.84 3.22
CA SER A 183 -7.88 12.70 3.69
C SER A 183 -8.23 12.45 5.16
N GLU A 184 -8.35 11.20 5.58
CA GLU A 184 -8.61 10.81 6.97
C GLU A 184 -7.57 11.40 7.93
N ILE A 185 -6.28 11.34 7.57
CA ILE A 185 -5.23 11.93 8.41
C ILE A 185 -5.40 13.45 8.49
N ILE A 186 -5.67 14.15 7.37
CA ILE A 186 -5.83 15.62 7.35
C ILE A 186 -7.06 16.07 8.14
N HIS A 187 -8.13 15.29 8.15
CA HIS A 187 -9.37 15.57 8.89
C HIS A 187 -9.33 15.08 10.34
N GLY A 188 -8.28 14.36 10.74
CA GLY A 188 -8.09 13.85 12.09
C GLY A 188 -8.92 12.60 12.40
N GLY A 189 -9.39 11.89 11.38
CA GLY A 189 -10.01 10.57 11.50
C GLY A 189 -9.00 9.50 11.92
N GLU A 190 -7.77 9.58 11.39
CA GLU A 190 -6.64 8.75 11.83
C GLU A 190 -5.64 9.59 12.65
N THR A 191 -5.41 9.17 13.90
CA THR A 191 -4.53 9.86 14.85
C THR A 191 -3.24 9.07 15.11
N ASN A 192 -3.20 7.81 14.70
CA ASN A 192 -2.05 6.94 14.88
C ASN A 192 -1.24 6.84 13.59
N TYR A 193 -0.06 7.48 13.58
CA TYR A 193 0.83 7.48 12.42
C TYR A 193 1.35 6.09 12.03
N ILE A 194 1.42 5.13 12.97
CA ILE A 194 1.80 3.74 12.68
C ILE A 194 0.71 3.07 11.84
N MET A 195 -0.55 3.17 12.26
CA MET A 195 -1.68 2.59 11.52
C MET A 195 -1.89 3.25 10.17
N ALA A 196 -1.75 4.58 10.11
CA ALA A 196 -1.74 5.33 8.86
C ALA A 196 -0.64 4.82 7.91
N THR A 197 0.57 4.59 8.43
CA THR A 197 1.71 4.11 7.64
C THR A 197 1.46 2.72 7.08
N VAL A 198 0.99 1.78 7.91
CA VAL A 198 0.69 0.41 7.48
C VAL A 198 -0.37 0.43 6.38
N SER A 199 -1.44 1.21 6.57
CA SER A 199 -2.55 1.27 5.62
C SER A 199 -2.10 1.84 4.27
N LEU A 200 -1.32 2.94 4.27
CA LEU A 200 -0.74 3.51 3.05
C LEU A 200 0.28 2.57 2.40
N TYR A 201 1.12 1.88 3.19
CA TYR A 201 2.07 0.90 2.69
C TYR A 201 1.37 -0.27 1.99
N VAL A 202 0.32 -0.83 2.59
CA VAL A 202 -0.46 -1.92 1.98
C VAL A 202 -1.12 -1.45 0.68
N SER A 203 -1.63 -0.22 0.64
CA SER A 203 -2.19 0.35 -0.59
C SER A 203 -1.11 0.51 -1.68
N LEU A 204 0.06 1.02 -1.32
CA LEU A 204 1.20 1.14 -2.23
C LEU A 204 1.71 -0.20 -2.74
N TYR A 205 1.84 -1.20 -1.87
CA TYR A 205 2.28 -2.54 -2.23
C TYR A 205 1.34 -3.16 -3.26
N ASN A 206 0.03 -3.12 -3.00
CA ASN A 206 -0.96 -3.68 -3.93
C ASN A 206 -1.04 -2.89 -5.25
N LEU A 207 -0.87 -1.56 -5.19
CA LEU A 207 -0.80 -0.73 -6.39
C LEU A 207 0.41 -1.11 -7.25
N PHE A 208 1.58 -1.28 -6.62
CA PHE A 208 2.80 -1.70 -7.27
C PHE A 208 2.67 -3.08 -7.92
N THR A 209 2.24 -4.09 -7.18
CA THR A 209 2.10 -5.46 -7.72
C THR A 209 1.09 -5.52 -8.86
N SER A 210 0.01 -4.75 -8.76
CA SER A 210 -1.01 -4.70 -9.81
C SER A 210 -0.52 -3.99 -11.08
N LEU A 211 0.23 -2.89 -10.93
CA LEU A 211 0.88 -2.21 -12.05
C LEU A 211 1.91 -3.11 -12.72
N LEU A 212 2.77 -3.76 -11.92
CA LEU A 212 3.77 -4.69 -12.42
C LEU A 212 3.12 -5.83 -13.21
N GLN A 213 2.01 -6.37 -12.73
CA GLN A 213 1.27 -7.41 -13.41
C GLN A 213 0.69 -6.95 -14.76
N LEU A 214 0.08 -5.77 -14.82
CA LEU A 214 -0.41 -5.22 -16.09
C LEU A 214 0.74 -4.93 -17.06
N LEU A 215 1.81 -4.31 -16.59
CA LEU A 215 2.97 -3.97 -17.42
C LEU A 215 3.66 -5.24 -17.94
N GLY A 216 3.79 -6.29 -17.13
CA GLY A 216 4.36 -7.55 -17.58
C GLY A 216 3.57 -8.22 -18.69
N VAL A 217 2.24 -8.07 -18.72
CA VAL A 217 1.42 -8.64 -19.80
C VAL A 217 1.38 -7.77 -21.05
N PHE A 218 1.32 -6.44 -20.90
CA PHE A 218 1.16 -5.53 -22.04
C PHE A 218 2.47 -4.98 -22.61
N GLY A 219 3.56 -5.02 -21.84
CA GLY A 219 4.85 -4.46 -22.22
C GLY A 219 6.03 -5.37 -21.95
N GLY A 220 5.79 -6.65 -21.59
CA GLY A 220 6.85 -7.64 -21.50
C GLY A 220 7.29 -8.07 -22.89
N ASP A 221 8.59 -7.96 -23.15
CA ASP A 221 9.21 -8.44 -24.39
C ASP A 221 9.75 -9.86 -24.17
N ASP A 222 9.31 -10.79 -25.03
CA ASP A 222 9.73 -12.21 -25.07
C ASP A 222 11.20 -12.38 -25.49
#